data_AF-A0A4Q5SY55-F1
#
_entry.id   AF-A0A4Q5SY55-F1
#
_cell.length_a   1.000
_cell.length_b   1.000
_cell.length_c   1.000
_cell.angle_alpha   90.00
_cell.angle_beta   90.00
_cell.angle_gamma   90.00
#
_symmetry.space_group_name_H-M   'P 1'
#
loop_
_entity.id
_entity.type
_entity.pdbx_description
1 polymer ?
#
loop_
_entity_poly.entity_id
_entity_poly.type
_entity_poly.pdbx_seq_one_letter_code
_entity_poly.pdbx_strand_id
1 'polypeptide(L)'
;WWPEPDLVTVGDGATVNRGCVVQTHLFHDRILSMDEVRLDAGATLGPHGVVLPAARIGRHARVGPGSLVMRGEHVPAGTSWVGNPIGPWTDATAPA
;
A
#
# COMPACT_ATOMS: atom_id res chain seq x y z
N TRP A 1 7.17 2.82 9.41
CA TRP A 1 8.60 2.50 9.27
C TRP A 1 8.92 2.51 7.78
N TRP A 2 10.01 3.19 7.42
CA TRP A 2 10.38 3.53 6.03
C TRP A 2 11.92 3.36 5.93
N PRO A 3 12.40 2.13 5.71
CA PRO A 3 13.83 1.84 5.80
C PRO A 3 14.64 2.60 4.74
N GLU A 4 14.15 2.70 3.50
CA GLU A 4 14.79 3.43 2.42
C GLU A 4 13.85 4.51 1.88
N PRO A 5 13.83 5.72 2.48
CA PRO A 5 12.88 6.78 2.10
C PRO A 5 13.03 7.24 0.65
N ASP A 6 14.24 7.14 0.07
CA ASP A 6 14.50 7.50 -1.33
C ASP A 6 13.76 6.61 -2.34
N LEU A 7 13.29 5.43 -1.91
CA LEU A 7 12.50 4.50 -2.72
C LEU A 7 10.99 4.64 -2.48
N VAL A 8 10.55 5.66 -1.73
CA VAL A 8 9.13 5.86 -1.46
C VAL A 8 8.64 7.20 -1.96
N THR A 9 7.64 7.16 -2.83
CA THR A 9 6.94 8.35 -3.31
C THR A 9 5.57 8.47 -2.65
N VAL A 10 5.30 9.63 -2.06
CA VAL A 10 4.00 10.00 -1.49
C VAL A 10 3.48 11.23 -2.22
N GLY A 11 2.37 11.06 -2.95
CA GLY A 11 1.75 12.13 -3.72
C GLY A 11 0.95 13.11 -2.87
N ASP A 12 0.55 14.23 -3.49
CA ASP A 12 -0.20 15.30 -2.85
C ASP A 12 -1.49 14.77 -2.18
N GLY A 13 -1.66 15.11 -0.90
CA GLY A 13 -2.82 14.69 -0.11
C GLY A 13 -2.91 13.19 0.18
N ALA A 14 -1.89 12.39 -0.17
CA ALA A 14 -1.84 11.00 0.22
C ALA A 14 -1.59 10.86 1.72
N THR A 15 -2.14 9.80 2.31
CA THR A 15 -2.10 9.55 3.75
C THR A 15 -1.48 8.20 4.05
N VAL A 16 -0.43 8.19 4.89
CA VAL A 16 0.10 6.97 5.50
C VAL A 16 -0.17 7.01 7.00
N ASN A 17 -1.00 6.09 7.47
CA ASN A 17 -1.47 6.11 8.85
C ASN A 17 -0.43 5.52 9.83
N ARG A 18 -0.73 5.65 11.12
CA ARG A 18 0.11 5.12 12.21
C ARG A 18 0.38 3.63 12.03
N GLY A 19 1.59 3.22 12.35
CA GLY A 19 1.97 1.80 12.40
C GLY A 19 2.15 1.16 11.04
N CYS A 20 2.08 1.92 9.94
CA CYS A 20 2.33 1.37 8.61
C CYS A 20 3.80 0.99 8.44
N VAL A 21 4.00 -0.10 7.69
CA VAL A 21 5.28 -0.56 7.20
C VAL A 21 5.30 -0.36 5.69
N VAL A 22 6.18 0.53 5.23
CA VAL A 22 6.42 0.72 3.80
C VAL A 22 7.76 0.07 3.51
N GLN A 23 7.74 -1.19 3.11
CA GLN A 23 8.93 -2.01 2.92
C GLN A 23 9.37 -1.95 1.46
N THR A 24 10.60 -1.50 1.22
CA THR A 24 11.14 -1.30 -0.13
C THR A 24 12.13 -2.39 -0.55
N HIS A 25 12.43 -3.34 0.35
CA HIS A 25 13.30 -4.46 0.06
C HIS A 25 12.71 -5.80 0.53
N LEU A 26 13.15 -6.88 -0.12
CA LEU A 26 12.96 -8.25 0.32
C LEU A 26 14.31 -8.95 0.29
N PHE A 27 14.60 -9.72 1.33
CA PHE A 27 15.77 -10.58 1.38
C PHE A 27 15.33 -12.04 1.32
N HIS A 28 15.65 -12.71 0.23
CA HIS A 28 15.30 -14.12 0.00
C HIS A 28 16.45 -14.82 -0.71
N ASP A 29 16.79 -16.05 -0.30
CA ASP A 29 17.86 -16.86 -0.91
C ASP A 29 19.21 -16.12 -1.06
N ARG A 30 19.56 -15.29 -0.07
CA ARG A 30 20.77 -14.45 -0.03
C ARG A 30 20.77 -13.29 -1.05
N ILE A 31 19.64 -13.03 -1.70
CA ILE A 31 19.46 -11.92 -2.63
C ILE A 31 18.65 -10.83 -1.94
N LEU A 32 19.21 -9.62 -1.91
CA LEU A 32 18.49 -8.39 -1.59
C LEU A 32 17.86 -7.85 -2.87
N SER A 33 16.54 -7.85 -2.97
CA SER A 33 15.79 -7.22 -4.06
C SER A 33 15.09 -6.00 -3.52
N MET A 34 15.32 -4.84 -4.16
CA MET A 34 14.75 -3.57 -3.76
C MET A 34 13.94 -2.99 -4.92
N ASP A 35 12.89 -2.25 -4.60
CA ASP A 35 12.05 -1.59 -5.59
C ASP A 35 11.25 -0.45 -4.94
N GLU A 36 10.72 0.45 -5.78
CA GLU A 36 9.97 1.61 -5.31
C GLU A 36 8.61 1.21 -4.72
N VAL A 37 8.13 2.01 -3.78
CA VAL A 37 6.73 2.01 -3.34
C VAL A 37 6.11 3.36 -3.63
N ARG A 38 4.94 3.38 -4.26
CA ARG A 38 4.29 4.62 -4.66
C ARG A 38 2.86 4.73 -4.13
N LEU A 39 2.58 5.80 -3.40
CA LEU A 39 1.24 6.25 -3.09
C LEU A 39 0.96 7.48 -3.95
N ASP A 40 0.04 7.35 -4.90
CA ASP A 40 -0.36 8.47 -5.75
C ASP A 40 -1.19 9.52 -4.98
N ALA A 41 -1.45 10.67 -5.61
CA ALA A 41 -2.20 11.76 -5.00
C ALA A 41 -3.53 11.28 -4.35
N GLY A 42 -3.74 11.67 -3.10
CA GLY A 42 -4.93 11.31 -2.32
C GLY A 42 -5.07 9.83 -1.97
N ALA A 43 -4.09 8.97 -2.27
CA ALA A 43 -4.09 7.57 -1.84
C ALA A 43 -4.05 7.46 -0.32
N THR A 44 -4.73 6.47 0.25
CA THR A 44 -4.75 6.22 1.69
C THR A 44 -4.31 4.80 2.02
N LEU A 45 -3.27 4.67 2.84
CA LEU A 45 -2.90 3.43 3.50
C LEU A 45 -3.41 3.46 4.95
N GLY A 46 -4.35 2.58 5.28
CA GLY A 46 -4.94 2.43 6.60
C GLY A 46 -3.92 2.04 7.68
N PRO A 47 -4.22 2.30 8.97
CA PRO A 47 -3.27 2.06 10.05
C PRO A 47 -2.87 0.58 10.12
N HIS A 48 -1.62 0.35 10.53
CA HIS A 48 -1.03 -1.00 10.60
C HIS A 48 -0.95 -1.75 9.26
N GLY A 49 -1.08 -1.04 8.12
CA GLY A 49 -0.92 -1.61 6.80
C GLY A 49 0.55 -1.91 6.46
N VAL A 50 0.78 -2.94 5.65
CA VAL A 50 2.08 -3.32 5.12
C VAL A 50 2.03 -3.20 3.60
N VAL A 51 3.02 -2.52 3.03
CA VAL A 51 3.20 -2.42 1.58
C VAL A 51 4.57 -3.00 1.21
N LEU A 52 4.57 -3.96 0.29
CA LEU A 52 5.78 -4.62 -0.20
C LEU A 52 6.38 -3.87 -1.42
N PRO A 53 7.64 -4.19 -1.81
CA PRO A 53 8.32 -3.49 -2.90
C PRO A 53 7.57 -3.58 -4.22
N ALA A 54 7.76 -2.59 -5.09
CA ALA A 54 7.13 -2.45 -6.41
C ALA A 54 5.62 -2.21 -6.37
N ALA A 55 5.02 -2.07 -5.18
CA ALA A 55 3.59 -1.83 -5.04
C ALA A 55 3.23 -0.36 -5.33
N ARG A 56 2.03 -0.17 -5.88
CA ARG A 56 1.47 1.16 -6.14
C ARG A 56 0.02 1.27 -5.68
N ILE A 57 -0.26 2.27 -4.85
CA ILE A 57 -1.61 2.64 -4.45
C ILE A 57 -2.05 3.82 -5.32
N GLY A 58 -3.04 3.57 -6.20
CA GLY A 58 -3.51 4.53 -7.18
C GLY A 58 -4.16 5.77 -6.57
N ARG A 59 -4.31 6.81 -7.40
CA ARG A 59 -4.89 8.10 -7.01
C ARG A 59 -6.25 7.91 -6.32
N HIS A 60 -6.44 8.52 -5.15
CA HIS A 60 -7.66 8.40 -4.33
C HIS A 60 -8.07 6.96 -3.95
N ALA A 61 -7.20 5.96 -4.13
CA ALA A 61 -7.48 4.61 -3.69
C ALA A 61 -7.28 4.46 -2.19
N ARG A 62 -7.98 3.50 -1.58
CA ARG A 62 -7.98 3.27 -0.13
C ARG A 62 -7.61 1.82 0.16
N VAL A 63 -6.63 1.63 1.02
CA VAL A 63 -6.29 0.34 1.61
C VAL A 63 -6.71 0.36 3.08
N GLY A 64 -7.49 -0.61 3.51
CA GLY A 64 -8.04 -0.70 4.85
C GLY A 64 -6.98 -0.97 5.94
N PRO A 65 -7.36 -0.86 7.23
CA PRO A 65 -6.48 -1.17 8.35
C PRO A 65 -5.91 -2.59 8.29
N GLY A 66 -4.69 -2.79 8.79
CA GLY A 66 -4.08 -4.12 8.96
C GLY A 66 -3.88 -4.92 7.67
N SER A 67 -3.93 -4.26 6.51
CA SER A 67 -3.92 -4.90 5.21
C SER A 67 -2.51 -5.09 4.65
N LEU A 68 -2.31 -6.10 3.80
CA LEU A 68 -1.04 -6.39 3.12
C LEU A 68 -1.18 -6.19 1.61
N VAL A 69 -0.51 -5.16 1.08
CA VAL A 69 -0.34 -4.95 -0.36
C VAL A 69 0.88 -5.73 -0.82
N MET A 70 0.67 -6.69 -1.72
CA MET A 70 1.70 -7.61 -2.16
C MET A 70 2.72 -6.95 -3.08
N ARG A 71 3.87 -7.63 -3.27
CA ARG A 71 4.94 -7.15 -4.15
C ARG A 71 4.39 -6.97 -5.56
N GLY A 72 4.63 -5.79 -6.15
CA GLY A 72 4.20 -5.48 -7.52
C GLY A 72 2.69 -5.28 -7.69
N GLU A 73 1.92 -5.33 -6.59
CA GLU A 73 0.47 -5.17 -6.65
C GLU A 73 0.09 -3.71 -6.89
N HIS A 74 -0.87 -3.50 -7.79
CA HIS A 74 -1.37 -2.18 -8.15
C HIS A 74 -2.83 -2.03 -7.76
N VAL A 75 -3.09 -1.13 -6.81
CA VAL A 75 -4.45 -0.78 -6.36
C VAL A 75 -5.01 0.27 -7.32
N PRO A 76 -6.09 -0.02 -8.08
CA PRO A 76 -6.63 0.94 -9.06
C PRO A 76 -7.14 2.24 -8.42
N ALA A 77 -7.04 3.34 -9.16
CA ALA A 77 -7.49 4.65 -8.70
C ALA A 77 -8.96 4.66 -8.27
N GLY A 78 -9.28 5.36 -7.17
CA GLY A 78 -10.63 5.51 -6.64
C GLY A 78 -11.27 4.25 -6.06
N THR A 79 -10.55 3.13 -5.98
CA THR A 79 -11.07 1.87 -5.43
C THR A 79 -10.70 1.67 -3.96
N SER A 80 -11.44 0.80 -3.27
CA SER A 80 -11.20 0.44 -1.87
C SER A 80 -10.85 -1.04 -1.76
N TRP A 81 -9.82 -1.35 -0.99
CA TRP A 81 -9.26 -2.69 -0.82
C TRP A 81 -8.96 -2.96 0.66
N VAL A 82 -9.06 -4.21 1.08
CA VAL A 82 -8.78 -4.63 2.46
C VAL A 82 -8.38 -6.10 2.50
N GLY A 83 -7.58 -6.49 3.49
CA GLY A 83 -7.20 -7.87 3.75
C GLY A 83 -5.70 -8.13 3.75
N ASN A 84 -5.31 -9.33 4.12
CA ASN A 84 -3.93 -9.80 4.09
C ASN A 84 -3.87 -11.19 3.43
N PRO A 85 -3.62 -11.28 2.10
CA PRO A 85 -3.42 -10.18 1.15
C PRO A 85 -4.70 -9.38 0.85
N ILE A 86 -4.56 -8.19 0.26
CA ILE A 86 -5.72 -7.33 -0.06
C ILE A 86 -6.63 -7.93 -1.15
N GLY A 87 -7.92 -7.66 -1.02
CA GLY A 87 -8.94 -7.86 -2.05
C GLY A 87 -9.92 -6.69 -2.11
N PRO A 88 -10.85 -6.66 -3.08
CA PRO A 88 -11.87 -5.62 -3.17
C PRO A 88 -12.65 -5.50 -1.87
N TRP A 89 -12.76 -4.28 -1.35
CA TRP A 89 -13.51 -3.99 -0.15
C TRP A 89 -14.99 -3.88 -0.49
N THR A 90 -15.70 -5.00 -0.46
CA THR A 90 -17.16 -5.03 -0.52
C THR A 90 -17.74 -4.65 0.83
N ASP A 91 -18.29 -3.45 0.96
CA ASP A 91 -19.11 -3.09 2.12
C ASP A 91 -20.41 -3.89 2.06
N ALA A 92 -20.64 -4.77 3.04
CA ALA A 92 -21.91 -5.48 3.21
C ALA A 92 -23.09 -4.54 3.58
N THR A 93 -22.86 -3.22 3.64
CA THR A 93 -23.80 -2.21 4.12
C THR A 93 -24.00 -1.05 3.13
N ALA A 94 -23.39 -1.09 1.94
CA ALA A 94 -23.66 -0.11 0.90
C ALA A 94 -25.06 -0.37 0.29
N PRO A 95 -25.98 0.61 0.24
CA PRO A 95 -27.25 0.43 -0.45
C PRO A 95 -27.00 0.19 -1.96
N ALA A 96 -27.73 -0.76 -2.53
CA ALA A 96 -27.70 -1.14 -3.94
C ALA A 96 -28.12 0.01 -4.87
#